data_AF-A0A9X3S6Z6-F1
#
_entry.id   AF-A0A9X3S6Z6-F1
#
_cell.length_a   1.000
_cell.length_b   1.000
_cell.length_c   1.000
_cell.angle_alpha   90.00
_cell.angle_beta   90.00
_cell.angle_gamma   90.00
#
_symmetry.space_group_name_H-M   'P 1'
#
loop_
_entity.id
_entity.type
_entity.pdbx_description
1 polymer ?
#
loop_
_entity_poly.entity_id
_entity_poly.type
_entity_poly.pdbx_seq_one_letter_code
_entity_poly.pdbx_strand_id
1 'polypeptide(L)'
;MAVAAAAPAQAQVAQPPGAIKNMELVGNLPEAANATAINFMTYGKKDRGHGRFDWLWDWFGKPKDKGKTVMLVTGRFGLKTYDLSDPAKPKFLDEITSEQLRLPGDPPYSPSNPTSTFWQNEDMDVDDKRKLALLSRDPRAFRGSTTRSPGDSDPNGATNIAGVYVVDAKNPADLKLLSFKELPTGHTTSCVNDCEWLWTGGPAPTTKQEQGGWLGGRPIIATDLRDPKNPVSYPQKPVDLFRQDGVTAYAHDVDVDELGVAWVAGLGGTRGYWTDGIHWDPVQRGFRRATPVDPVPYAGGGLSPQTTSEKFNPGVSQLSPLPDGNAGGWMHNSWRPIGLSAPLTDWRYIKGELLLGTEEWFGAGANACREEGKFTISSLKGSYNGEGWRSTPEKPFRMEAVGSWAPADNEGTVYNLGSCSAHYFDVDGSIVTYGWYGQGTRILDISNPAKPIQIAYFRPDGGNVWASYNEGGYIYTADAARGVDILKLKKGARASAASAKEVNAPKMSKAQVDYLKNVAAKQWVADPSTGGLCLLPVF
;
A
#
# COMPACT_ATOMS: atom_id res chain seq x y z
N MET A 1 -45.51 12.16 21.32
CA MET A 1 -44.14 12.25 20.75
C MET A 1 -43.19 11.57 21.71
N ALA A 2 -42.70 10.37 21.37
CA ALA A 2 -41.73 9.67 22.21
C ALA A 2 -40.33 10.17 21.87
N VAL A 3 -39.66 10.76 22.86
CA VAL A 3 -38.26 11.17 22.77
C VAL A 3 -37.43 9.90 22.66
N ALA A 4 -36.79 9.68 21.52
CA ALA A 4 -35.84 8.58 21.36
C ALA A 4 -34.68 8.81 22.34
N ALA A 5 -34.52 7.89 23.29
CA ALA A 5 -33.40 7.88 24.21
C ALA A 5 -32.10 7.79 23.41
N ALA A 6 -31.17 8.72 23.66
CA ALA A 6 -29.84 8.67 23.10
C ALA A 6 -29.19 7.33 23.50
N ALA A 7 -28.61 6.63 22.53
CA ALA A 7 -27.84 5.43 22.78
C ALA A 7 -26.75 5.73 23.85
N PRO A 8 -26.52 4.83 24.82
CA PRO A 8 -25.54 5.05 25.87
C PRO A 8 -24.16 5.28 25.22
N ALA A 9 -23.46 6.33 25.66
CA ALA A 9 -22.10 6.61 25.22
C ALA A 9 -21.24 5.36 25.49
N GLN A 10 -20.65 4.82 24.42
CA GLN A 10 -19.70 3.71 24.52
C GLN A 10 -18.56 4.12 25.46
N ALA A 11 -18.16 3.24 26.38
CA ALA A 11 -16.99 3.47 27.23
C ALA A 11 -15.78 3.75 26.33
N GLN A 12 -15.32 5.01 26.34
CA GLN A 12 -14.27 5.50 25.46
C GLN A 12 -12.96 4.81 25.84
N VAL A 13 -12.26 4.22 24.86
CA VAL A 13 -10.87 3.79 25.05
C VAL A 13 -10.08 5.01 25.51
N ALA A 14 -9.24 4.84 26.55
CA ALA A 14 -8.42 5.92 27.06
C ALA A 14 -7.55 6.46 25.92
N GLN A 15 -7.71 7.74 25.60
CA GLN A 15 -6.90 8.37 24.56
C GLN A 15 -5.44 8.38 25.01
N PRO A 16 -4.51 7.81 24.21
CA PRO A 16 -3.10 7.88 24.54
C PRO A 16 -2.62 9.34 24.52
N PRO A 17 -1.52 9.66 25.22
CA PRO A 17 -0.81 10.92 25.00
C PRO A 17 -0.50 11.12 23.51
N GLY A 18 -0.30 12.36 23.10
CA GLY A 18 -0.09 12.74 21.70
C GLY A 18 -1.14 13.76 21.25
N ALA A 19 -1.46 13.76 19.96
CA ALA A 19 -2.35 14.75 19.38
C ALA A 19 -3.45 14.08 18.54
N ILE A 20 -4.69 14.53 18.76
CA ILE A 20 -5.85 14.13 17.96
C ILE A 20 -6.70 15.36 17.66
N LYS A 21 -7.17 15.50 16.42
CA LYS A 21 -8.12 16.57 16.06
C LYS A 21 -9.09 16.07 15.01
N ASN A 22 -10.37 16.42 15.22
CA ASN A 22 -11.48 16.00 14.35
C ASN A 22 -11.61 14.49 14.19
N MET A 23 -11.01 13.71 15.08
CA MET A 23 -11.12 12.24 15.14
C MET A 23 -11.43 11.80 16.57
N GLU A 24 -11.83 10.54 16.71
CA GLU A 24 -12.01 9.83 17.96
C GLU A 24 -11.31 8.48 17.90
N LEU A 25 -10.55 8.12 18.93
CA LEU A 25 -10.15 6.73 19.16
C LEU A 25 -11.31 5.99 19.83
N VAL A 26 -11.79 4.92 19.20
CA VAL A 26 -12.94 4.14 19.68
C VAL A 26 -12.59 2.69 20.02
N GLY A 27 -11.44 2.21 19.59
CA GLY A 27 -10.95 0.85 19.80
C GLY A 27 -9.44 0.75 19.54
N ASN A 28 -8.80 -0.30 20.06
CA ASN A 28 -7.41 -0.64 19.77
C ASN A 28 -7.23 -2.17 19.89
N LEU A 29 -6.43 -2.75 19.01
CA LEU A 29 -6.06 -4.17 18.97
C LEU A 29 -4.53 -4.29 19.19
N PRO A 30 -4.05 -4.23 20.44
CA PRO A 30 -2.61 -4.22 20.73
C PRO A 30 -1.92 -5.55 20.39
N GLU A 31 -2.67 -6.65 20.38
CA GLU A 31 -2.18 -7.97 19.96
C GLU A 31 -1.83 -8.06 18.46
N ALA A 32 -2.22 -7.05 17.67
CA ALA A 32 -1.83 -6.89 16.27
C ALA A 32 -0.60 -5.98 16.10
N ALA A 33 0.19 -5.72 17.15
CA ALA A 33 1.46 -4.98 17.03
C ALA A 33 2.36 -5.58 15.93
N ASN A 34 3.05 -4.70 15.19
CA ASN A 34 3.73 -4.97 13.92
C ASN A 34 2.79 -5.18 12.72
N ALA A 35 1.55 -4.67 12.77
CA ALA A 35 0.67 -4.63 11.61
C ALA A 35 1.26 -3.71 10.52
N THR A 36 1.15 -4.17 9.27
CA THR A 36 1.67 -3.51 8.08
C THR A 36 0.53 -3.17 7.12
N ALA A 37 -0.34 -4.13 6.82
CA ALA A 37 -1.44 -3.98 5.87
C ALA A 37 -2.76 -4.55 6.43
N ILE A 38 -3.87 -4.01 5.95
CA ILE A 38 -5.23 -4.44 6.32
C ILE A 38 -6.06 -4.52 5.05
N ASN A 39 -6.90 -5.55 4.94
CA ASN A 39 -7.94 -5.62 3.92
C ASN A 39 -9.22 -6.18 4.55
N PHE A 40 -10.34 -6.12 3.83
CA PHE A 40 -11.65 -6.50 4.33
C PHE A 40 -12.33 -7.49 3.40
N MET A 41 -12.99 -8.48 3.98
CA MET A 41 -13.73 -9.49 3.24
C MET A 41 -15.15 -9.58 3.80
N THR A 42 -16.14 -9.64 2.92
CA THR A 42 -17.54 -9.80 3.31
C THR A 42 -17.93 -11.28 3.34
N TYR A 43 -18.94 -11.66 4.11
CA TYR A 43 -19.41 -13.05 4.22
C TYR A 43 -20.94 -13.07 4.33
N GLY A 44 -21.60 -14.02 3.67
CA GLY A 44 -23.05 -14.22 3.77
C GLY A 44 -23.79 -13.76 2.51
N LYS A 45 -25.09 -13.46 2.58
CA LYS A 45 -25.89 -13.17 1.36
C LYS A 45 -25.44 -11.93 0.55
N LYS A 46 -24.60 -11.05 1.08
CA LYS A 46 -23.92 -10.00 0.28
C LYS A 46 -22.95 -10.58 -0.79
N ASP A 47 -22.51 -11.83 -0.63
CA ASP A 47 -21.60 -12.53 -1.56
C ASP A 47 -22.28 -13.02 -2.84
N ARG A 48 -23.62 -13.08 -2.85
CA ARG A 48 -24.37 -13.49 -4.04
C ARG A 48 -24.68 -12.24 -4.84
N GLY A 49 -23.88 -11.97 -5.87
CA GLY A 49 -24.24 -10.97 -6.88
C GLY A 49 -25.71 -11.13 -7.27
N HIS A 50 -26.43 -10.01 -7.38
CA HIS A 50 -27.89 -9.99 -7.53
C HIS A 50 -28.38 -10.95 -8.62
N GLY A 51 -28.89 -12.11 -8.22
CA GLY A 51 -29.51 -13.05 -9.15
C GLY A 51 -30.84 -12.49 -9.65
N ARG A 52 -31.20 -12.80 -10.91
CA ARG A 52 -32.39 -12.33 -11.63
C ARG A 52 -33.75 -12.54 -10.90
N PHE A 53 -33.79 -13.25 -9.78
CA PHE A 53 -34.99 -13.61 -9.01
C PHE A 53 -34.88 -13.36 -7.50
N ASP A 54 -33.86 -12.64 -7.01
CA ASP A 54 -33.66 -12.43 -5.56
C ASP A 54 -34.82 -11.68 -4.86
N TRP A 55 -35.59 -10.90 -5.63
CA TRP A 55 -36.77 -10.18 -5.17
C TRP A 55 -37.89 -11.09 -4.64
N LEU A 56 -37.98 -12.35 -5.08
CA LEU A 56 -38.96 -13.33 -4.57
C LEU A 56 -38.66 -13.77 -3.14
N TRP A 57 -37.38 -13.73 -2.71
CA TRP A 57 -36.96 -14.14 -1.37
C TRP A 57 -37.10 -13.02 -0.34
N ASP A 58 -36.99 -11.76 -0.77
CA ASP A 58 -37.22 -10.58 0.06
C ASP A 58 -38.70 -10.42 0.48
N TRP A 59 -39.63 -11.03 -0.26
CA TRP A 59 -41.07 -10.96 0.01
C TRP A 59 -41.51 -11.77 1.26
N PHE A 60 -40.72 -12.76 1.70
CA PHE A 60 -41.09 -13.68 2.80
C PHE A 60 -40.51 -13.32 4.19
N GLY A 61 -40.10 -12.07 4.42
CA GLY A 61 -40.02 -11.49 5.77
C GLY A 61 -39.09 -12.16 6.80
N LYS A 62 -38.08 -12.94 6.38
CA LYS A 62 -37.01 -13.37 7.29
C LYS A 62 -36.09 -12.18 7.62
N PRO A 63 -35.53 -12.08 8.84
CA PRO A 63 -34.56 -11.04 9.15
C PRO A 63 -33.44 -11.06 8.10
N LYS A 64 -33.21 -9.92 7.45
CA LYS A 64 -32.16 -9.77 6.44
C LYS A 64 -30.83 -10.12 7.09
N ASP A 65 -30.21 -11.22 6.66
CA ASP A 65 -28.80 -11.50 6.91
C ASP A 65 -28.01 -10.31 6.37
N LYS A 66 -27.45 -9.49 7.26
CA LYS A 66 -26.79 -8.22 6.89
C LYS A 66 -25.44 -8.43 6.20
N GLY A 67 -24.99 -9.68 6.10
CA GLY A 67 -23.61 -10.03 5.82
C GLY A 67 -22.70 -9.66 7.00
N LYS A 68 -21.59 -10.36 7.12
CA LYS A 68 -20.54 -10.10 8.11
C LYS A 68 -19.31 -9.57 7.39
N THR A 69 -18.76 -8.45 7.84
CA THR A 69 -17.43 -8.02 7.41
C THR A 69 -16.38 -8.62 8.35
N VAL A 70 -15.31 -9.15 7.77
CA VAL A 70 -14.10 -9.57 8.48
C VAL A 70 -12.95 -8.68 8.05
N MET A 71 -12.19 -8.20 9.02
CA MET A 71 -10.92 -7.52 8.81
C MET A 71 -9.80 -8.56 8.81
N LEU A 72 -8.95 -8.50 7.79
CA LEU A 72 -7.74 -9.28 7.67
C LEU A 72 -6.55 -8.34 7.91
N VAL A 73 -5.64 -8.70 8.81
CA VAL A 73 -4.49 -7.87 9.18
C VAL A 73 -3.23 -8.68 8.99
N THR A 74 -2.29 -8.18 8.19
CA THR A 74 -0.95 -8.76 8.05
C THR A 74 0.10 -7.94 8.74
N GLY A 75 1.14 -8.61 9.21
CA GLY A 75 2.26 -7.99 9.86
C GLY A 75 3.36 -9.01 10.11
N ARG A 76 4.35 -8.65 10.93
CA ARG A 76 5.45 -9.59 11.27
C ARG A 76 4.97 -10.87 11.95
N PHE A 77 3.77 -10.86 12.53
CA PHE A 77 3.13 -12.02 13.13
C PHE A 77 2.51 -12.99 12.11
N GLY A 78 2.44 -12.65 10.82
CA GLY A 78 1.73 -13.41 9.77
C GLY A 78 0.40 -12.74 9.41
N LEU A 79 -0.70 -13.50 9.46
CA LEU A 79 -2.06 -13.07 9.15
C LEU A 79 -2.99 -13.29 10.33
N LYS A 80 -3.80 -12.29 10.67
CA LYS A 80 -4.88 -12.40 11.66
C LYS A 80 -6.20 -11.97 11.06
N THR A 81 -7.29 -12.53 11.58
CA THR A 81 -8.65 -12.19 11.15
C THR A 81 -9.54 -11.77 12.32
N TYR A 82 -10.43 -10.82 12.06
CA TYR A 82 -11.30 -10.23 13.07
C TYR A 82 -12.71 -10.01 12.54
N ASP A 83 -13.72 -10.42 13.30
CA ASP A 83 -15.13 -10.13 13.05
C ASP A 83 -15.46 -8.67 13.37
N LEU A 84 -16.01 -7.94 12.39
CA LEU A 84 -16.43 -6.54 12.53
C LEU A 84 -17.94 -6.37 12.83
N SER A 85 -18.63 -7.39 13.35
CA SER A 85 -20.04 -7.26 13.77
C SER A 85 -20.24 -6.15 14.81
N ASP A 86 -19.24 -5.89 15.67
CA ASP A 86 -19.07 -4.63 16.40
C ASP A 86 -17.78 -3.96 15.89
N PRO A 87 -17.86 -3.01 14.95
CA PRO A 87 -16.67 -2.43 14.32
C PRO A 87 -15.75 -1.68 15.30
N ALA A 88 -16.27 -1.25 16.46
CA ALA A 88 -15.47 -0.60 17.52
C ALA A 88 -14.74 -1.62 18.41
N LYS A 89 -15.17 -2.88 18.39
CA LYS A 89 -14.59 -3.98 19.18
C LYS A 89 -14.45 -5.24 18.32
N PRO A 90 -13.55 -5.23 17.31
CA PRO A 90 -13.31 -6.39 16.47
C PRO A 90 -13.00 -7.61 17.31
N LYS A 91 -13.64 -8.73 17.00
CA LYS A 91 -13.42 -9.99 17.72
C LYS A 91 -12.45 -10.86 16.92
N PHE A 92 -11.30 -11.17 17.50
CA PHE A 92 -10.34 -12.12 16.92
C PHE A 92 -11.01 -13.45 16.56
N LEU A 93 -10.68 -13.98 15.37
CA LEU A 93 -11.22 -15.23 14.85
C LEU A 93 -10.14 -16.30 14.75
N ASP A 94 -9.12 -16.08 13.93
CA ASP A 94 -8.03 -17.03 13.70
C ASP A 94 -6.77 -16.33 13.16
N GLU A 95 -5.65 -17.07 13.14
CA GLU A 95 -4.37 -16.62 12.61
C GLU A 95 -3.61 -17.69 11.81
N ILE A 96 -2.87 -17.24 10.80
CA ILE A 96 -1.73 -17.98 10.25
C ILE A 96 -0.48 -17.27 10.75
N THR A 97 0.21 -17.91 11.69
CA THR A 97 1.41 -17.35 12.32
C THR A 97 2.57 -17.25 11.36
N SER A 98 3.51 -16.35 11.66
CA SER A 98 4.78 -16.26 10.96
C SER A 98 5.56 -17.57 10.94
N GLU A 99 5.41 -18.44 11.96
CA GLU A 99 6.05 -19.75 12.01
C GLU A 99 5.42 -20.70 10.99
N GLN A 100 4.09 -20.68 10.83
CA GLN A 100 3.39 -21.47 9.81
C GLN A 100 3.72 -21.02 8.38
N LEU A 101 4.15 -19.76 8.19
CA LEU A 101 4.60 -19.26 6.89
C LEU A 101 6.05 -19.64 6.56
N ARG A 102 6.86 -20.15 7.51
CA ARG A 102 8.25 -20.51 7.22
C ARG A 102 8.35 -21.60 6.16
N LEU A 103 9.36 -21.48 5.31
CA LEU A 103 9.74 -22.50 4.36
C LEU A 103 10.90 -23.34 4.92
N PRO A 104 11.08 -24.58 4.43
CA PRO A 104 12.27 -25.38 4.75
C PRO A 104 13.56 -24.59 4.49
N GLY A 105 14.42 -24.50 5.51
CA GLY A 105 15.68 -23.75 5.45
C GLY A 105 15.60 -22.34 6.04
N ASP A 106 14.40 -21.78 6.28
CA ASP A 106 14.29 -20.49 6.95
C ASP A 106 14.81 -20.56 8.40
N PRO A 107 15.61 -19.59 8.86
CA PRO A 107 16.07 -19.52 10.23
C PRO A 107 14.90 -19.52 11.23
N PRO A 108 15.03 -20.18 12.39
CA PRO A 108 13.98 -20.17 13.39
C PRO A 108 13.83 -18.81 14.06
N TYR A 109 12.61 -18.50 14.50
CA TYR A 109 12.37 -17.39 15.42
C TYR A 109 13.07 -17.64 16.76
N SER A 110 13.62 -16.58 17.37
CA SER A 110 14.11 -16.61 18.74
C SER A 110 13.65 -15.35 19.49
N PRO A 111 13.18 -15.45 20.75
CA PRO A 111 12.93 -14.26 21.58
C PRO A 111 14.18 -13.38 21.75
N SER A 112 15.38 -13.97 21.70
CA SER A 112 16.64 -13.21 21.75
C SER A 112 17.02 -12.55 20.42
N ASN A 113 16.37 -12.95 19.32
CA ASN A 113 16.58 -12.39 17.99
C ASN A 113 15.26 -12.40 17.20
N PRO A 114 14.35 -11.43 17.49
CA PRO A 114 12.98 -11.40 16.96
C PRO A 114 12.91 -10.91 15.50
N THR A 115 13.93 -11.25 14.69
CA THR A 115 14.09 -10.77 13.32
C THR A 115 13.74 -11.80 12.27
N SER A 116 13.75 -13.10 12.62
CA SER A 116 13.29 -14.16 11.72
C SER A 116 11.77 -14.27 11.75
N THR A 117 11.13 -13.42 10.96
CA THR A 117 9.67 -13.32 10.85
C THR A 117 9.26 -13.13 9.40
N PHE A 118 7.96 -13.23 9.14
CA PHE A 118 7.34 -12.74 7.93
C PHE A 118 7.63 -11.24 7.76
N TRP A 119 7.92 -10.84 6.52
CA TRP A 119 8.37 -9.52 6.09
C TRP A 119 8.45 -9.53 4.55
N GLN A 120 8.14 -8.51 3.78
CA GLN A 120 7.04 -7.57 3.91
C GLN A 120 5.92 -7.99 2.96
N ASN A 121 4.72 -7.53 3.29
CA ASN A 121 3.49 -7.66 2.52
C ASN A 121 2.78 -6.32 2.71
N GLU A 122 3.37 -5.26 2.16
CA GLU A 122 3.00 -3.88 2.49
C GLU A 122 1.62 -3.50 1.94
N ASP A 123 1.21 -4.18 0.86
CA ASP A 123 -0.17 -4.28 0.41
C ASP A 123 -0.61 -5.75 0.34
N MET A 124 -1.71 -6.06 1.01
CA MET A 124 -2.33 -7.38 0.99
C MET A 124 -3.62 -7.30 0.20
N ASP A 125 -3.75 -8.12 -0.83
CA ASP A 125 -5.01 -8.21 -1.56
C ASP A 125 -5.85 -9.45 -1.18
N VAL A 126 -7.15 -9.35 -1.43
CA VAL A 126 -8.13 -10.38 -1.12
C VAL A 126 -9.05 -10.65 -2.30
N ASP A 127 -9.27 -11.94 -2.57
CA ASP A 127 -10.35 -12.35 -3.46
C ASP A 127 -11.62 -12.53 -2.63
N ASP A 128 -12.47 -11.51 -2.61
CA ASP A 128 -13.74 -11.57 -1.90
C ASP A 128 -14.67 -12.64 -2.50
N LYS A 129 -14.65 -12.93 -3.81
CA LYS A 129 -15.57 -13.92 -4.40
C LYS A 129 -15.22 -15.35 -3.99
N ARG A 130 -13.94 -15.71 -4.05
CA ARG A 130 -13.43 -17.05 -3.73
C ARG A 130 -12.99 -17.19 -2.26
N LYS A 131 -13.01 -16.09 -1.51
CA LYS A 131 -12.58 -15.95 -0.12
C LYS A 131 -11.11 -16.36 0.05
N LEU A 132 -10.22 -15.68 -0.66
CA LEU A 132 -8.77 -15.89 -0.57
C LEU A 132 -8.07 -14.66 -0.01
N ALA A 133 -7.06 -14.86 0.83
CA ALA A 133 -6.11 -13.81 1.21
C ALA A 133 -4.75 -14.10 0.56
N LEU A 134 -4.14 -13.08 -0.04
CA LEU A 134 -2.96 -13.22 -0.86
C LEU A 134 -1.81 -12.43 -0.25
N LEU A 135 -0.75 -13.13 0.14
CA LEU A 135 0.32 -12.55 0.93
C LEU A 135 1.63 -12.67 0.18
N SER A 136 2.18 -11.54 -0.23
CA SER A 136 3.50 -11.48 -0.79
C SER A 136 4.56 -11.76 0.27
N ARG A 137 5.56 -12.56 -0.09
CA ARG A 137 6.77 -12.83 0.68
C ARG A 137 7.91 -12.03 0.08
N ASP A 138 8.43 -11.07 0.82
CA ASP A 138 9.65 -10.37 0.44
C ASP A 138 10.87 -11.28 0.59
N PRO A 139 11.90 -11.19 -0.28
CA PRO A 139 13.13 -11.95 -0.10
C PRO A 139 13.86 -11.63 1.21
N ARG A 140 13.55 -10.51 1.87
CA ARG A 140 14.05 -10.14 3.20
C ARG A 140 13.30 -10.82 4.35
N ALA A 141 12.21 -11.56 4.07
CA ALA A 141 11.56 -12.43 5.04
C ALA A 141 12.57 -13.36 5.70
N PHE A 142 12.34 -13.66 6.99
CA PHE A 142 13.13 -14.65 7.72
C PHE A 142 14.64 -14.41 7.65
N ARG A 143 15.05 -13.13 7.81
CA ARG A 143 16.43 -12.63 7.78
C ARG A 143 17.12 -12.68 6.41
N GLY A 144 16.35 -12.81 5.34
CA GLY A 144 16.88 -12.76 3.99
C GLY A 144 17.36 -11.37 3.58
N SER A 145 17.70 -11.26 2.31
CA SER A 145 18.28 -10.07 1.70
C SER A 145 17.80 -9.94 0.26
N THR A 146 17.83 -8.71 -0.26
CA THR A 146 17.51 -8.42 -1.66
C THR A 146 18.64 -8.84 -2.60
N THR A 147 19.89 -8.82 -2.14
CA THR A 147 21.10 -8.95 -2.96
C THR A 147 21.49 -10.39 -3.28
N ARG A 148 21.00 -11.39 -2.54
CA ARG A 148 21.29 -12.81 -2.74
C ARG A 148 20.13 -13.55 -3.38
N SER A 149 20.44 -14.57 -4.17
CA SER A 149 19.43 -15.40 -4.82
C SER A 149 19.10 -16.64 -3.97
N PRO A 150 17.92 -17.25 -4.15
CA PRO A 150 17.62 -18.55 -3.58
C PRO A 150 18.73 -19.58 -3.86
N GLY A 151 19.20 -20.24 -2.80
CA GLY A 151 20.30 -21.22 -2.85
C GLY A 151 21.71 -20.63 -2.71
N ASP A 152 21.88 -19.31 -2.72
CA ASP A 152 23.17 -18.68 -2.39
C ASP A 152 23.46 -18.79 -0.88
N SER A 153 24.75 -18.83 -0.51
CA SER A 153 25.14 -18.78 0.91
C SER A 153 24.80 -17.43 1.52
N ASP A 154 24.10 -17.45 2.64
CA ASP A 154 23.67 -16.25 3.36
C ASP A 154 24.26 -16.23 4.79
N PRO A 155 24.88 -15.11 5.25
CA PRO A 155 25.46 -14.99 6.58
C PRO A 155 24.40 -15.06 7.71
N ASN A 156 23.14 -14.78 7.40
CA ASN A 156 22.03 -14.97 8.34
C ASN A 156 21.45 -16.39 8.31
N GLY A 157 21.93 -17.24 7.39
CA GLY A 157 21.37 -18.57 7.12
C GLY A 157 20.01 -18.54 6.44
N ALA A 158 19.63 -17.39 5.85
CA ALA A 158 18.33 -17.19 5.22
C ALA A 158 18.25 -17.79 3.81
N THR A 159 17.02 -18.09 3.37
CA THR A 159 16.76 -18.67 2.04
C THR A 159 16.71 -17.65 0.92
N ASN A 160 16.45 -16.37 1.21
CA ASN A 160 16.24 -15.29 0.24
C ASN A 160 15.07 -15.55 -0.74
N ILE A 161 14.20 -16.50 -0.42
CA ILE A 161 13.05 -16.88 -1.25
C ILE A 161 12.00 -15.77 -1.18
N ALA A 162 11.54 -15.34 -2.35
CA ALA A 162 10.38 -14.46 -2.54
C ALA A 162 9.23 -15.24 -3.17
N GLY A 163 8.01 -14.72 -3.07
CA GLY A 163 6.84 -15.42 -3.63
C GLY A 163 5.51 -14.92 -3.10
N VAL A 164 4.46 -15.71 -3.30
CA VAL A 164 3.11 -15.40 -2.79
C VAL A 164 2.53 -16.62 -2.09
N TYR A 165 2.03 -16.42 -0.88
CA TYR A 165 1.18 -17.37 -0.17
C TYR A 165 -0.28 -17.15 -0.55
N VAL A 166 -0.99 -18.24 -0.79
CA VAL A 166 -2.44 -18.24 -1.02
C VAL A 166 -3.12 -18.88 0.18
N VAL A 167 -4.02 -18.15 0.82
CA VAL A 167 -4.75 -18.59 2.01
C VAL A 167 -6.22 -18.74 1.69
N ASP A 168 -6.81 -19.90 2.02
CA ASP A 168 -8.25 -20.09 2.05
C ASP A 168 -8.82 -19.43 3.32
N ALA A 169 -9.68 -18.45 3.10
CA ALA A 169 -10.37 -17.72 4.14
C ALA A 169 -11.89 -17.94 4.08
N LYS A 170 -12.40 -18.98 3.41
CA LYS A 170 -13.86 -19.28 3.37
C LYS A 170 -14.46 -19.41 4.76
N ASN A 171 -13.72 -19.99 5.70
CA ASN A 171 -14.01 -19.88 7.12
C ASN A 171 -12.97 -18.95 7.75
N PRO A 172 -13.33 -17.70 8.10
CA PRO A 172 -12.40 -16.76 8.69
C PRO A 172 -12.02 -17.12 10.14
N ALA A 173 -12.63 -18.16 10.73
CA ALA A 173 -12.23 -18.72 12.02
C ALA A 173 -11.48 -20.05 11.90
N ASP A 174 -11.08 -20.45 10.68
CA ASP A 174 -10.29 -21.65 10.39
C ASP A 174 -9.52 -21.47 9.07
N LEU A 175 -8.54 -20.58 9.09
CA LEU A 175 -7.70 -20.24 7.94
C LEU A 175 -6.85 -21.42 7.51
N LYS A 176 -6.69 -21.61 6.20
CA LYS A 176 -5.83 -22.66 5.64
C LYS A 176 -4.84 -22.08 4.65
N LEU A 177 -3.55 -22.32 4.90
CA LEU A 177 -2.53 -22.10 3.87
C LEU A 177 -2.74 -23.12 2.74
N LEU A 178 -3.10 -22.66 1.55
CA LEU A 178 -3.38 -23.52 0.40
C LEU A 178 -2.12 -23.86 -0.38
N SER A 179 -1.33 -22.83 -0.70
CA SER A 179 -0.13 -22.96 -1.52
C SER A 179 0.83 -21.82 -1.25
N PHE A 180 2.09 -22.04 -1.64
CA PHE A 180 3.09 -21.00 -1.79
C PHE A 180 3.67 -21.09 -3.21
N LYS A 181 3.74 -19.94 -3.89
CA LYS A 181 4.36 -19.83 -5.20
C LYS A 181 5.65 -19.04 -5.11
N GLU A 182 6.79 -19.71 -5.25
CA GLU A 182 8.08 -19.04 -5.40
C GLU A 182 8.11 -18.19 -6.69
N LEU A 183 8.63 -16.98 -6.57
CA LEU A 183 8.76 -15.99 -7.63
C LEU A 183 10.14 -15.33 -7.57
N PRO A 184 10.67 -14.80 -8.70
CA PRO A 184 11.91 -14.04 -8.67
C PRO A 184 11.75 -12.65 -8.06
N THR A 185 10.54 -12.29 -7.63
CA THR A 185 10.11 -11.02 -7.06
C THR A 185 9.14 -11.31 -5.91
N GLY A 186 8.94 -10.36 -5.02
CA GLY A 186 7.98 -10.44 -3.94
C GLY A 186 8.19 -9.27 -3.00
N HIS A 187 7.14 -8.53 -2.69
CA HIS A 187 7.08 -7.43 -1.73
C HIS A 187 5.62 -7.00 -1.50
N THR A 188 4.91 -6.82 -2.61
CA THR A 188 3.48 -6.52 -2.73
C THR A 188 2.87 -7.48 -3.77
N THR A 189 1.58 -7.76 -3.66
CA THR A 189 0.86 -8.53 -4.68
C THR A 189 -0.58 -8.10 -4.77
N SER A 190 -1.04 -7.87 -6.00
CA SER A 190 -2.39 -7.34 -6.23
C SER A 190 -3.12 -8.16 -7.28
N CYS A 191 -4.42 -8.30 -7.11
CA CYS A 191 -5.33 -8.95 -8.04
C CYS A 191 -5.50 -8.11 -9.30
N VAL A 192 -5.46 -8.80 -10.45
CA VAL A 192 -5.91 -8.24 -11.72
C VAL A 192 -6.89 -9.21 -12.36
N ASN A 193 -7.82 -8.68 -13.17
CA ASN A 193 -8.87 -9.43 -13.84
C ASN A 193 -9.69 -10.30 -12.87
N ASP A 194 -10.45 -9.68 -11.95
CA ASP A 194 -11.31 -10.39 -10.98
C ASP A 194 -10.54 -11.41 -10.11
N CYS A 195 -9.29 -11.08 -9.74
CA CYS A 195 -8.38 -11.96 -9.00
C CYS A 195 -8.05 -13.29 -9.72
N GLU A 196 -8.41 -13.47 -11.00
CA GLU A 196 -7.95 -14.63 -11.77
C GLU A 196 -6.42 -14.64 -11.92
N TRP A 197 -5.79 -13.47 -11.79
CA TRP A 197 -4.36 -13.27 -11.89
C TRP A 197 -3.84 -12.37 -10.78
N LEU A 198 -2.54 -12.52 -10.51
CA LEU A 198 -1.79 -11.65 -9.63
C LEU A 198 -0.67 -10.97 -10.38
N TRP A 199 -0.46 -9.70 -10.06
CA TRP A 199 0.74 -8.95 -10.39
C TRP A 199 1.52 -8.70 -9.10
N THR A 200 2.73 -9.26 -9.04
CA THR A 200 3.60 -9.19 -7.86
C THR A 200 4.84 -8.35 -8.21
N GLY A 201 5.18 -7.38 -7.36
CA GLY A 201 6.31 -6.45 -7.56
C GLY A 201 7.41 -6.60 -6.51
N GLY A 202 8.52 -5.89 -6.76
CA GLY A 202 9.58 -5.59 -5.79
C GLY A 202 10.43 -6.73 -5.22
N PRO A 203 11.38 -6.41 -4.33
CA PRO A 203 12.03 -5.11 -4.15
C PRO A 203 13.26 -4.99 -5.08
N ALA A 204 14.40 -4.51 -4.56
CA ALA A 204 15.71 -4.47 -5.23
C ALA A 204 16.18 -5.85 -5.76
N PRO A 205 16.75 -5.97 -6.98
CA PRO A 205 17.29 -7.19 -7.57
C PRO A 205 18.41 -7.85 -6.76
N THR A 206 18.61 -9.14 -7.02
CA THR A 206 19.85 -9.84 -6.63
C THR A 206 21.00 -9.46 -7.56
N THR A 207 22.24 -9.72 -7.15
CA THR A 207 23.42 -9.52 -8.03
C THR A 207 23.29 -10.30 -9.36
N LYS A 208 22.67 -11.49 -9.34
CA LYS A 208 22.43 -12.29 -10.56
C LYS A 208 21.37 -11.65 -11.46
N GLN A 209 20.33 -11.05 -10.87
CA GLN A 209 19.28 -10.36 -11.63
C GLN A 209 19.82 -9.07 -12.27
N GLU A 210 20.71 -8.34 -11.61
CA GLU A 210 21.40 -7.19 -12.20
C GLU A 210 22.22 -7.62 -13.44
N GLN A 211 22.94 -8.73 -13.37
CA GLN A 211 23.66 -9.31 -14.52
C GLN A 211 22.72 -9.72 -15.67
N GLY A 212 21.47 -10.03 -15.35
CA GLY A 212 20.39 -10.31 -16.31
C GLY A 212 19.69 -9.07 -16.88
N GLY A 213 20.13 -7.85 -16.51
CA GLY A 213 19.60 -6.60 -17.03
C GLY A 213 18.53 -5.93 -16.17
N TRP A 214 18.23 -6.45 -14.98
CA TRP A 214 17.34 -5.80 -14.01
C TRP A 214 18.15 -4.83 -13.15
N LEU A 215 18.60 -3.72 -13.73
CA LEU A 215 19.58 -2.82 -13.11
C LEU A 215 19.00 -1.88 -12.05
N GLY A 216 17.71 -1.53 -12.14
CA GLY A 216 17.08 -0.56 -11.23
C GLY A 216 16.09 -1.18 -10.24
N GLY A 217 15.81 -2.48 -10.32
CA GLY A 217 14.73 -3.10 -9.55
C GLY A 217 14.11 -4.32 -10.22
N ARG A 218 13.30 -5.06 -9.46
CA ARG A 218 12.52 -6.16 -10.01
C ARG A 218 11.24 -5.63 -10.69
N PRO A 219 10.91 -6.13 -11.90
CA PRO A 219 9.66 -5.82 -12.58
C PRO A 219 8.49 -6.61 -12.01
N ILE A 220 7.29 -6.38 -12.55
CA ILE A 220 6.11 -7.17 -12.19
C ILE A 220 6.18 -8.56 -12.79
N ILE A 221 5.87 -9.58 -11.98
CA ILE A 221 5.65 -10.95 -12.45
C ILE A 221 4.18 -11.33 -12.33
N ALA A 222 3.62 -11.79 -13.45
CA ALA A 222 2.24 -12.27 -13.50
C ALA A 222 2.12 -13.73 -13.05
N THR A 223 1.10 -14.02 -12.25
CA THR A 223 0.76 -15.36 -11.76
C THR A 223 -0.72 -15.64 -12.02
N ASP A 224 -1.01 -16.71 -12.74
CA ASP A 224 -2.36 -17.26 -12.93
C ASP A 224 -2.83 -17.92 -11.63
N LEU A 225 -3.90 -17.39 -11.05
CA LEU A 225 -4.48 -17.79 -9.79
C LEU A 225 -5.82 -18.54 -9.99
N ARG A 226 -6.22 -18.89 -11.21
CA ARG A 226 -7.50 -19.59 -11.44
C ARG A 226 -7.59 -20.93 -10.71
N ASP A 227 -6.46 -21.63 -10.54
CA ASP A 227 -6.30 -22.71 -9.56
C ASP A 227 -5.45 -22.22 -8.36
N PRO A 228 -6.07 -21.77 -7.25
CA PRO A 228 -5.34 -21.23 -6.10
C PRO A 228 -4.51 -22.28 -5.34
N LYS A 229 -4.73 -23.59 -5.57
CA LYS A 229 -3.89 -24.65 -5.00
C LYS A 229 -2.62 -24.88 -5.82
N ASN A 230 -2.64 -24.57 -7.12
CA ASN A 230 -1.52 -24.77 -8.02
C ASN A 230 -1.30 -23.54 -8.93
N PRO A 231 -0.99 -22.36 -8.38
CA PRO A 231 -0.77 -21.15 -9.17
C PRO A 231 0.40 -21.29 -10.15
N VAL A 232 0.22 -20.73 -11.35
CA VAL A 232 1.20 -20.80 -12.45
C VAL A 232 1.75 -19.40 -12.73
N SER A 233 3.05 -19.20 -12.49
CA SER A 233 3.71 -17.92 -12.72
C SER A 233 4.49 -17.88 -14.04
N TYR A 234 4.68 -16.66 -14.56
CA TYR A 234 5.33 -16.41 -15.84
C TYR A 234 6.58 -15.53 -15.70
N PRO A 235 7.60 -15.96 -14.93
CA PRO A 235 8.80 -15.15 -14.65
C PRO A 235 9.64 -14.82 -15.90
N GLN A 236 9.46 -15.59 -16.99
CA GLN A 236 10.12 -15.38 -18.27
C GLN A 236 9.43 -14.29 -19.12
N LYS A 237 8.29 -13.77 -18.66
CA LYS A 237 7.54 -12.68 -19.29
C LYS A 237 7.25 -11.58 -18.26
N PRO A 238 8.30 -10.95 -17.71
CA PRO A 238 8.11 -9.82 -16.81
C PRO A 238 7.36 -8.70 -17.53
N VAL A 239 6.48 -8.02 -16.81
CA VAL A 239 5.73 -6.87 -17.33
C VAL A 239 6.24 -5.59 -16.69
N ASP A 240 5.86 -4.43 -17.27
CA ASP A 240 6.31 -3.12 -16.79
C ASP A 240 7.84 -2.89 -16.84
N LEU A 241 8.52 -3.49 -17.83
CA LEU A 241 9.95 -3.26 -18.08
C LEU A 241 10.25 -1.83 -18.52
N PHE A 242 11.52 -1.42 -18.38
CA PHE A 242 12.05 -0.16 -18.90
C PHE A 242 11.32 1.11 -18.40
N ARG A 243 10.76 1.04 -17.18
CA ARG A 243 9.86 2.05 -16.62
C ARG A 243 10.52 3.38 -16.29
N GLN A 244 11.81 3.37 -16.02
CA GLN A 244 12.55 4.56 -15.63
C GLN A 244 13.47 4.95 -16.78
N ASP A 245 12.92 5.72 -17.73
CA ASP A 245 13.66 6.26 -18.88
C ASP A 245 14.47 5.20 -19.65
N GLY A 246 13.88 4.03 -19.88
CA GLY A 246 14.53 2.92 -20.59
C GLY A 246 15.23 1.89 -19.71
N VAL A 247 15.25 2.09 -18.38
CA VAL A 247 15.83 1.14 -17.41
C VAL A 247 14.72 0.35 -16.71
N THR A 248 14.87 -0.97 -16.64
CA THR A 248 14.01 -1.82 -15.80
C THR A 248 14.29 -1.52 -14.34
N ALA A 249 13.26 -1.02 -13.65
CA ALA A 249 13.37 -0.48 -12.31
C ALA A 249 12.33 -1.07 -11.37
N TYR A 250 12.40 -0.70 -10.09
CA TYR A 250 11.59 -1.26 -9.02
C TYR A 250 10.12 -0.93 -9.26
N ALA A 251 9.34 -1.94 -9.67
CA ALA A 251 7.89 -1.89 -9.63
C ALA A 251 7.41 -2.24 -8.22
N HIS A 252 6.73 -1.30 -7.58
CA HIS A 252 6.29 -1.43 -6.21
C HIS A 252 4.89 -2.01 -6.16
N ASP A 253 3.87 -1.17 -6.20
CA ASP A 253 2.48 -1.57 -5.96
C ASP A 253 1.61 -1.52 -7.22
N VAL A 254 0.49 -2.24 -7.21
CA VAL A 254 -0.48 -2.28 -8.31
C VAL A 254 -1.90 -2.04 -7.80
N ASP A 255 -2.50 -0.96 -8.26
CA ASP A 255 -3.91 -0.62 -8.00
C ASP A 255 -4.74 -0.81 -9.28
N VAL A 256 -5.93 -1.40 -9.19
CA VAL A 256 -6.85 -1.55 -10.34
C VAL A 256 -8.02 -0.59 -10.21
N ASP A 257 -8.14 0.33 -11.17
CA ASP A 257 -9.23 1.32 -11.17
C ASP A 257 -10.58 0.73 -11.64
N GLU A 258 -11.67 1.50 -11.52
CA GLU A 258 -13.02 1.02 -11.88
C GLU A 258 -13.21 0.70 -13.38
N LEU A 259 -12.28 1.12 -14.24
CA LEU A 259 -12.28 0.73 -15.65
C LEU A 259 -11.55 -0.59 -15.87
N GLY A 260 -10.86 -1.12 -14.86
CA GLY A 260 -10.02 -2.32 -14.96
C GLY A 260 -8.61 -2.03 -15.44
N VAL A 261 -8.15 -0.77 -15.37
CA VAL A 261 -6.74 -0.44 -15.68
C VAL A 261 -5.89 -0.71 -14.44
N ALA A 262 -4.84 -1.52 -14.60
CA ALA A 262 -3.84 -1.78 -13.58
C ALA A 262 -2.76 -0.70 -13.59
N TRP A 263 -2.64 0.05 -12.49
CA TRP A 263 -1.70 1.15 -12.28
C TRP A 263 -0.51 0.67 -11.47
N VAL A 264 0.64 0.54 -12.11
CA VAL A 264 1.88 0.07 -11.47
C VAL A 264 2.67 1.27 -10.97
N ALA A 265 2.76 1.45 -9.65
CA ALA A 265 3.61 2.43 -8.98
C ALA A 265 5.05 1.90 -8.86
N GLY A 266 6.03 2.79 -8.64
CA GLY A 266 7.43 2.44 -8.48
C GLY A 266 8.40 3.54 -8.92
N LEU A 267 9.65 3.15 -9.18
CA LEU A 267 10.66 4.04 -9.77
C LEU A 267 10.24 4.48 -11.18
N GLY A 268 10.43 5.74 -11.53
CA GLY A 268 9.98 6.28 -12.82
C GLY A 268 8.48 6.62 -12.86
N GLY A 269 7.85 6.80 -11.70
CA GLY A 269 6.46 7.22 -11.57
C GLY A 269 5.47 6.07 -11.66
N THR A 270 4.29 6.30 -12.22
CA THR A 270 3.21 5.29 -12.30
C THR A 270 2.75 5.11 -13.74
N ARG A 271 2.59 3.85 -14.18
CA ARG A 271 2.09 3.49 -15.51
C ARG A 271 0.85 2.60 -15.44
N GLY A 272 -0.15 2.93 -16.24
CA GLY A 272 -1.41 2.20 -16.35
C GLY A 272 -1.41 1.22 -17.53
N TYR A 273 -2.07 0.08 -17.34
CA TYR A 273 -2.13 -1.02 -18.29
C TYR A 273 -3.52 -1.64 -18.37
N TRP A 274 -3.96 -1.93 -19.59
CA TRP A 274 -5.02 -2.91 -19.79
C TRP A 274 -4.45 -4.32 -19.65
N THR A 275 -5.16 -5.19 -18.93
CA THR A 275 -4.76 -6.57 -18.65
C THR A 275 -5.71 -7.62 -19.23
N ASP A 276 -6.80 -7.20 -19.85
CA ASP A 276 -7.72 -8.04 -20.64
C ASP A 276 -8.38 -7.19 -21.74
N GLY A 277 -9.12 -7.82 -22.64
CA GLY A 277 -9.88 -7.13 -23.69
C GLY A 277 -9.04 -6.77 -24.92
N ILE A 278 -9.68 -6.16 -25.92
CA ILE A 278 -9.03 -5.64 -27.13
C ILE A 278 -8.92 -4.13 -27.00
N HIS A 279 -7.69 -3.62 -26.98
CA HIS A 279 -7.40 -2.21 -26.76
C HIS A 279 -6.44 -1.69 -27.82
N TRP A 280 -6.50 -0.38 -28.08
CA TRP A 280 -5.50 0.32 -28.88
C TRP A 280 -4.20 0.38 -28.09
N ASP A 281 -3.11 -0.18 -28.64
CA ASP A 281 -1.76 -0.03 -28.10
C ASP A 281 -1.13 1.25 -28.66
N PRO A 282 -0.88 2.26 -27.83
CA PRO A 282 -0.32 3.52 -28.28
C PRO A 282 1.20 3.46 -28.59
N VAL A 283 1.89 2.43 -28.10
CA VAL A 283 3.31 2.18 -28.35
C VAL A 283 3.49 1.43 -29.67
N GLN A 284 2.73 0.34 -29.86
CA GLN A 284 2.78 -0.47 -31.09
C GLN A 284 1.93 0.10 -32.23
N ARG A 285 1.05 1.07 -31.94
CA ARG A 285 0.14 1.73 -32.89
C ARG A 285 -0.81 0.76 -33.60
N GLY A 286 -1.49 -0.07 -32.82
CA GLY A 286 -2.46 -1.04 -33.34
C GLY A 286 -3.39 -1.58 -32.26
N PHE A 287 -4.55 -2.11 -32.65
CA PHE A 287 -5.41 -2.84 -31.72
C PHE A 287 -4.87 -4.25 -31.46
N ARG A 288 -4.74 -4.62 -30.19
CA ARG A 288 -4.37 -5.99 -29.80
C ARG A 288 -5.06 -6.41 -28.52
N ARG A 289 -5.09 -7.73 -28.29
CA ARG A 289 -5.62 -8.29 -27.05
C ARG A 289 -4.61 -8.04 -25.93
N ALA A 290 -5.05 -7.41 -24.85
CA ALA A 290 -4.31 -7.34 -23.61
C ALA A 290 -4.44 -8.66 -22.85
N THR A 291 -3.38 -9.08 -22.18
CA THR A 291 -3.40 -10.18 -21.21
C THR A 291 -2.51 -9.82 -20.02
N PRO A 292 -2.63 -10.48 -18.86
CA PRO A 292 -1.79 -10.17 -17.70
C PRO A 292 -0.29 -10.42 -17.93
N VAL A 293 0.08 -11.22 -18.93
CA VAL A 293 1.48 -11.51 -19.31
C VAL A 293 1.96 -10.72 -20.55
N ASP A 294 1.04 -10.01 -21.21
CA ASP A 294 1.28 -9.14 -22.36
C ASP A 294 0.25 -8.01 -22.34
N PRO A 295 0.37 -7.08 -21.37
CA PRO A 295 -0.60 -6.01 -21.18
C PRO A 295 -0.47 -4.93 -22.25
N VAL A 296 -1.54 -4.17 -22.48
CA VAL A 296 -1.55 -3.02 -23.39
C VAL A 296 -1.31 -1.73 -22.60
N PRO A 297 -0.29 -0.92 -22.93
CA PRO A 297 -0.08 0.41 -22.37
C PRO A 297 -1.32 1.29 -22.43
N TYR A 298 -1.66 1.97 -21.35
CA TYR A 298 -2.76 2.94 -21.30
C TYR A 298 -2.27 4.38 -21.19
N ALA A 299 -1.70 4.75 -20.04
CA ALA A 299 -1.28 6.12 -19.73
C ALA A 299 -0.28 6.13 -18.56
N GLY A 300 0.29 7.29 -18.25
CA GLY A 300 1.21 7.47 -17.12
C GLY A 300 2.67 7.74 -17.51
N GLY A 301 3.53 7.82 -16.51
CA GLY A 301 4.96 8.12 -16.63
C GLY A 301 5.56 8.68 -15.34
N GLY A 302 6.79 9.18 -15.44
CA GLY A 302 7.52 9.80 -14.32
C GLY A 302 6.96 11.17 -13.93
N LEU A 303 7.40 11.70 -12.79
CA LEU A 303 7.13 13.08 -12.33
C LEU A 303 8.41 13.92 -12.40
N SER A 304 8.24 15.24 -12.49
CA SER A 304 9.39 16.14 -12.60
C SER A 304 10.32 16.01 -11.37
N PRO A 305 11.65 16.16 -11.52
CA PRO A 305 12.56 16.19 -10.38
C PRO A 305 12.22 17.27 -9.34
N GLN A 306 11.51 18.34 -9.72
CA GLN A 306 11.04 19.35 -8.76
C GLN A 306 9.90 18.83 -7.88
N THR A 307 9.17 17.82 -8.34
CA THR A 307 8.05 17.20 -7.63
C THR A 307 8.53 16.13 -6.65
N THR A 308 9.44 15.26 -7.11
CA THR A 308 9.83 14.02 -6.42
C THR A 308 11.32 13.95 -6.10
N SER A 309 12.06 15.04 -6.31
CA SER A 309 13.52 15.10 -6.10
C SER A 309 14.29 13.96 -6.79
N GLU A 310 13.75 13.41 -7.90
CA GLU A 310 14.35 12.31 -8.66
C GLU A 310 15.74 12.70 -9.18
N LYS A 311 16.75 11.87 -8.88
CA LYS A 311 18.13 12.02 -9.35
C LYS A 311 18.51 10.80 -10.16
N PHE A 312 17.95 10.68 -11.36
CA PHE A 312 18.20 9.54 -12.23
C PHE A 312 19.61 9.59 -12.87
N ASN A 313 20.38 8.50 -12.76
CA ASN A 313 21.64 8.30 -13.47
C ASN A 313 21.58 7.00 -14.30
N PRO A 314 21.45 7.07 -15.64
CA PRO A 314 21.23 5.90 -16.49
C PRO A 314 22.40 4.91 -16.56
N GLY A 315 23.60 5.29 -16.08
CA GLY A 315 24.82 4.48 -16.18
C GLY A 315 25.19 3.71 -14.92
N VAL A 316 24.38 3.78 -13.86
CA VAL A 316 24.66 3.18 -12.55
C VAL A 316 23.44 2.38 -12.12
N SER A 317 23.64 1.18 -11.54
CA SER A 317 22.55 0.51 -10.79
C SER A 317 22.00 1.54 -9.80
N GLN A 318 20.68 1.79 -9.83
CA GLN A 318 20.01 2.75 -8.92
C GLN A 318 20.25 2.40 -7.43
N LEU A 319 20.77 1.20 -7.18
CA LEU A 319 21.07 0.63 -5.87
C LEU A 319 22.55 0.70 -5.49
N SER A 320 23.41 1.19 -6.39
CA SER A 320 24.66 1.81 -5.95
C SER A 320 24.28 3.18 -5.40
N PRO A 321 24.63 3.52 -4.14
CA PRO A 321 24.26 4.79 -3.57
C PRO A 321 24.76 5.90 -4.50
N LEU A 322 23.83 6.73 -4.98
CA LEU A 322 24.20 8.03 -5.51
C LEU A 322 25.07 8.72 -4.44
N PRO A 323 26.03 9.59 -4.80
CA PRO A 323 26.95 10.18 -3.82
C PRO A 323 26.27 10.89 -2.63
N ASP A 324 24.99 11.23 -2.76
CA ASP A 324 24.11 11.79 -1.73
C ASP A 324 23.04 10.82 -1.19
N GLY A 325 23.00 9.58 -1.66
CA GLY A 325 22.11 8.50 -1.23
C GLY A 325 20.66 8.63 -1.68
N ASN A 326 20.33 9.55 -2.60
CA ASN A 326 18.93 9.87 -2.93
C ASN A 326 18.55 9.44 -4.36
N ALA A 327 17.73 8.39 -4.50
CA ALA A 327 17.14 8.02 -5.79
C ALA A 327 16.04 9.00 -6.24
N GLY A 328 15.19 9.47 -5.31
CA GLY A 328 13.97 10.26 -5.55
C GLY A 328 13.04 9.62 -6.59
N GLY A 329 11.89 10.23 -6.88
CA GLY A 329 11.05 9.77 -8.00
C GLY A 329 10.34 8.44 -7.80
N TRP A 330 10.33 7.92 -6.58
CA TRP A 330 9.71 6.64 -6.26
C TRP A 330 8.27 6.82 -5.82
N MET A 331 7.34 6.37 -6.64
CA MET A 331 5.94 6.29 -6.24
C MET A 331 5.71 4.97 -5.51
N HIS A 332 5.28 5.08 -4.27
CA HIS A 332 4.95 3.96 -3.40
C HIS A 332 3.68 3.26 -3.91
N ASN A 333 2.53 3.92 -3.80
CA ASN A 333 1.27 3.38 -4.32
C ASN A 333 0.47 4.47 -5.04
N SER A 334 -0.60 4.10 -5.76
CA SER A 334 -1.29 5.06 -6.60
C SER A 334 -2.74 4.69 -6.90
N TRP A 335 -3.67 5.61 -6.67
CA TRP A 335 -5.07 5.41 -7.01
C TRP A 335 -5.51 6.39 -8.09
N ARG A 336 -6.26 5.90 -9.07
CA ARG A 336 -6.93 6.75 -10.06
C ARG A 336 -8.44 6.79 -9.78
N PRO A 337 -8.93 7.85 -9.10
CA PRO A 337 -10.35 7.98 -8.83
C PRO A 337 -11.11 8.28 -10.13
N ILE A 338 -12.03 7.37 -10.50
CA ILE A 338 -12.88 7.44 -11.69
C ILE A 338 -14.23 6.83 -11.42
N GLY A 339 -15.20 7.03 -12.31
CA GLY A 339 -16.52 6.41 -12.15
C GLY A 339 -17.22 6.86 -10.85
N LEU A 340 -17.64 5.91 -10.02
CA LEU A 340 -18.37 6.16 -8.78
C LEU A 340 -17.46 6.67 -7.65
N SER A 341 -16.18 6.31 -7.66
CA SER A 341 -15.17 6.78 -6.70
C SER A 341 -14.60 8.16 -7.04
N ALA A 342 -14.90 8.70 -8.22
CA ALA A 342 -14.44 10.04 -8.61
C ALA A 342 -15.05 11.14 -7.70
N PRO A 343 -14.23 12.00 -7.08
CA PRO A 343 -14.75 13.20 -6.45
C PRO A 343 -15.54 14.06 -7.46
N LEU A 344 -16.77 14.42 -7.11
CA LEU A 344 -17.64 15.26 -7.96
C LEU A 344 -17.32 16.76 -7.87
N THR A 345 -16.24 17.12 -7.19
CA THR A 345 -15.86 18.48 -6.82
C THR A 345 -14.97 19.18 -7.84
N ASP A 346 -14.33 18.42 -8.74
CA ASP A 346 -13.53 18.93 -9.86
C ASP A 346 -13.77 18.09 -11.12
N TRP A 347 -13.97 18.72 -12.27
CA TRP A 347 -14.28 18.02 -13.53
C TRP A 347 -13.18 17.09 -14.00
N ARG A 348 -11.92 17.32 -13.58
CA ARG A 348 -10.77 16.48 -13.96
C ARG A 348 -10.84 15.10 -13.34
N TYR A 349 -11.39 14.97 -12.12
CA TYR A 349 -11.65 13.66 -11.52
C TYR A 349 -12.71 12.89 -12.32
N ILE A 350 -13.79 13.57 -12.71
CA ILE A 350 -14.89 12.96 -13.49
C ILE A 350 -14.39 12.43 -14.83
N LYS A 351 -13.44 13.12 -15.47
CA LYS A 351 -12.79 12.65 -16.70
C LYS A 351 -11.72 11.58 -16.47
N GLY A 352 -11.36 11.32 -15.21
CA GLY A 352 -10.26 10.42 -14.86
C GLY A 352 -8.91 10.91 -15.36
N GLU A 353 -8.67 12.22 -15.31
CA GLU A 353 -7.41 12.85 -15.72
C GLU A 353 -6.42 13.02 -14.56
N LEU A 354 -6.80 12.64 -13.33
CA LEU A 354 -5.98 12.80 -12.14
C LEU A 354 -5.59 11.44 -11.56
N LEU A 355 -4.31 11.31 -11.24
CA LEU A 355 -3.73 10.16 -10.57
C LEU A 355 -3.17 10.61 -9.23
N LEU A 356 -3.63 9.96 -8.16
CA LEU A 356 -3.16 10.16 -6.80
C LEU A 356 -1.99 9.22 -6.56
N GLY A 357 -1.00 9.64 -5.79
CA GLY A 357 0.05 8.74 -5.34
C GLY A 357 0.83 9.30 -4.17
N THR A 358 1.52 8.41 -3.48
CA THR A 358 2.45 8.75 -2.42
C THR A 358 3.87 8.43 -2.86
N GLU A 359 4.79 9.29 -2.47
CA GLU A 359 6.21 9.02 -2.55
C GLU A 359 6.69 8.53 -1.19
N GLU A 360 7.58 7.54 -1.19
CA GLU A 360 8.23 7.08 0.03
C GLU A 360 9.73 7.33 0.04
N TRP A 361 10.23 7.80 1.17
CA TRP A 361 11.65 8.03 1.36
C TRP A 361 12.07 8.10 2.84
N PHE A 362 13.14 7.39 3.19
CA PHE A 362 13.72 7.35 4.55
C PHE A 362 15.21 7.74 4.62
N GLY A 363 15.77 8.29 3.55
CA GLY A 363 17.19 8.64 3.48
C GLY A 363 17.64 9.69 4.52
N ALA A 364 18.95 9.96 4.53
CA ALA A 364 19.58 10.79 5.58
C ALA A 364 19.42 12.29 5.29
N GLY A 365 18.48 13.00 5.95
CA GLY A 365 18.57 14.47 6.02
C GLY A 365 17.27 15.25 6.25
N ALA A 366 17.44 16.57 6.42
CA ALA A 366 16.44 17.60 6.71
C ALA A 366 15.35 17.82 5.63
N ASN A 367 15.29 16.92 4.64
CA ASN A 367 14.44 16.99 3.46
C ASN A 367 13.24 16.01 3.52
N ALA A 368 13.27 15.01 4.40
CA ALA A 368 12.17 14.06 4.62
C ALA A 368 10.84 14.79 4.89
N CYS A 369 9.75 14.39 4.22
CA CYS A 369 8.45 15.06 4.18
C CYS A 369 8.42 16.49 3.62
N ARG A 370 9.56 17.19 3.48
CA ARG A 370 9.60 18.59 3.04
C ARG A 370 9.80 18.72 1.55
N GLU A 371 10.77 17.99 1.04
CA GLU A 371 11.10 17.95 -0.38
C GLU A 371 10.73 16.60 -0.99
N GLU A 372 10.76 15.53 -0.19
CA GLU A 372 10.55 14.13 -0.55
C GLU A 372 9.50 13.47 0.35
N GLY A 373 8.99 12.31 -0.05
CA GLY A 373 8.07 11.50 0.76
C GLY A 373 6.65 12.10 0.81
N LYS A 374 6.21 12.75 -0.27
CA LYS A 374 4.98 13.55 -0.31
C LYS A 374 3.78 12.78 -0.86
N PHE A 375 2.58 13.25 -0.55
CA PHE A 375 1.39 12.93 -1.34
C PHE A 375 1.33 13.87 -2.55
N THR A 376 1.06 13.33 -3.74
CA THR A 376 0.98 14.08 -4.99
C THR A 376 -0.26 13.70 -5.80
N ILE A 377 -0.92 14.71 -6.35
CA ILE A 377 -1.97 14.58 -7.37
C ILE A 377 -1.36 15.02 -8.70
N SER A 378 -1.36 14.13 -9.69
CA SER A 378 -0.73 14.35 -10.98
C SER A 378 -1.73 14.27 -12.13
N SER A 379 -1.49 15.01 -13.21
CA SER A 379 -2.31 14.96 -14.41
C SER A 379 -1.80 13.92 -15.40
N LEU A 380 -2.71 13.07 -15.88
CA LEU A 380 -2.45 12.11 -16.96
C LEU A 380 -2.44 12.77 -18.35
N LYS A 381 -2.74 14.07 -18.45
CA LYS A 381 -2.77 14.79 -19.72
C LYS A 381 -1.46 14.62 -20.48
N GLY A 382 -1.55 14.22 -21.74
CA GLY A 382 -0.39 14.03 -22.60
C GLY A 382 0.39 12.73 -22.38
N SER A 383 -0.16 11.76 -21.63
CA SER A 383 0.48 10.45 -21.42
C SER A 383 -0.16 9.27 -22.17
N TYR A 384 -1.28 9.51 -22.85
CA TYR A 384 -2.12 8.47 -23.48
C TYR A 384 -1.61 7.93 -24.82
N ASN A 385 -0.59 8.54 -25.41
CA ASN A 385 -0.04 8.08 -26.69
C ASN A 385 1.27 7.30 -26.53
N GLY A 386 1.59 6.83 -25.32
CA GLY A 386 2.76 6.01 -25.06
C GLY A 386 4.01 6.81 -24.70
N GLU A 387 3.85 8.06 -24.27
CA GLU A 387 4.93 8.97 -23.89
C GLU A 387 5.79 8.39 -22.76
N GLY A 388 5.17 7.85 -21.71
CA GLY A 388 5.88 7.21 -20.59
C GLY A 388 6.70 5.97 -21.00
N TRP A 389 6.31 5.24 -22.04
CA TRP A 389 7.04 4.07 -22.55
C TRP A 389 8.15 4.43 -23.55
N ARG A 390 8.14 5.64 -24.08
CA ARG A 390 9.18 6.16 -24.99
C ARG A 390 10.09 7.17 -24.30
N SER A 391 9.92 7.35 -22.99
CA SER A 391 10.76 8.22 -22.18
C SER A 391 12.19 7.68 -22.18
N THR A 392 13.17 8.55 -22.43
CA THR A 392 14.60 8.24 -22.33
C THR A 392 15.30 9.36 -21.55
N PRO A 393 16.56 9.17 -21.12
CA PRO A 393 17.26 10.19 -20.37
C PRO A 393 17.49 11.47 -21.20
N GLU A 394 17.65 11.32 -22.52
CA GLU A 394 17.81 12.42 -23.47
C GLU A 394 16.48 13.08 -23.87
N LYS A 395 15.38 12.33 -23.77
CA LYS A 395 14.04 12.81 -24.11
C LYS A 395 13.03 12.34 -23.06
N PRO A 396 13.08 12.90 -21.84
CA PRO A 396 12.21 12.48 -20.76
C PRO A 396 10.78 12.95 -21.00
N PHE A 397 9.81 12.11 -20.63
CA PHE A 397 8.43 12.50 -20.43
C PHE A 397 8.15 12.55 -18.93
N ARG A 398 7.52 13.64 -18.46
CA ARG A 398 7.13 13.84 -17.06
C ARG A 398 5.70 14.36 -16.99
N MET A 399 4.89 13.73 -16.14
CA MET A 399 3.54 14.17 -15.81
C MET A 399 3.61 15.45 -14.97
N GLU A 400 2.58 16.29 -15.10
CA GLU A 400 2.46 17.52 -14.34
C GLU A 400 1.87 17.23 -12.95
N ALA A 401 2.53 17.69 -11.89
CA ALA A 401 1.95 17.71 -10.56
C ALA A 401 0.91 18.84 -10.47
N VAL A 402 -0.33 18.48 -10.16
CA VAL A 402 -1.45 19.42 -9.98
C VAL A 402 -1.45 20.01 -8.57
N GLY A 403 -1.18 19.17 -7.57
CA GLY A 403 -1.08 19.57 -6.18
C GLY A 403 -0.35 18.51 -5.38
N SER A 404 0.14 18.90 -4.21
CA SER A 404 0.82 18.00 -3.29
C SER A 404 0.53 18.40 -1.86
N TRP A 405 0.77 17.47 -0.94
CA TRP A 405 0.65 17.73 0.48
C TRP A 405 1.70 16.95 1.25
N ALA A 406 2.20 17.59 2.30
CA ALA A 406 3.04 16.95 3.29
C ALA A 406 2.88 17.65 4.64
N PRO A 407 3.19 16.97 5.76
CA PRO A 407 3.15 17.61 7.07
C PRO A 407 4.23 18.68 7.23
N ALA A 408 5.23 18.74 6.34
CA ALA A 408 6.28 19.75 6.39
C ALA A 408 5.74 21.19 6.43
N ASP A 409 6.51 22.05 7.10
CA ASP A 409 6.26 23.47 7.32
C ASP A 409 5.00 23.81 8.14
N ASN A 410 4.28 22.79 8.64
CA ASN A 410 3.28 22.94 9.69
C ASN A 410 3.94 22.92 11.08
N GLU A 411 3.30 23.59 12.07
CA GLU A 411 3.76 23.81 13.46
C GLU A 411 4.29 22.55 14.18
N GLY A 412 3.99 21.36 13.65
CA GLY A 412 4.16 20.07 14.29
C GLY A 412 5.30 19.16 13.88
N THR A 413 6.04 19.49 12.82
CA THR A 413 6.85 18.48 12.09
C THR A 413 8.30 18.42 12.59
N VAL A 414 8.83 17.20 12.67
CA VAL A 414 10.24 16.93 13.00
C VAL A 414 10.80 16.05 11.88
N TYR A 415 11.68 16.64 11.07
CA TYR A 415 12.17 16.04 9.82
C TYR A 415 13.20 14.92 10.04
N ASN A 416 14.09 15.09 11.02
CA ASN A 416 15.25 14.21 11.20
C ASN A 416 14.98 13.04 12.16
N LEU A 417 13.92 12.26 11.90
CA LEU A 417 13.55 11.09 12.72
C LEU A 417 13.63 9.75 11.99
N GLY A 418 13.96 9.74 10.69
CA GLY A 418 13.97 8.50 9.89
C GLY A 418 12.59 7.84 9.76
N SER A 419 11.53 8.62 9.97
CA SER A 419 10.14 8.15 10.10
C SER A 419 9.19 9.29 9.74
N CYS A 420 9.39 9.86 8.55
CA CYS A 420 8.56 10.91 7.99
C CYS A 420 8.45 10.71 6.48
N SER A 421 7.37 10.07 6.06
CA SER A 421 7.05 9.84 4.67
C SER A 421 5.56 9.53 4.52
N ALA A 422 4.96 9.85 3.37
CA ALA A 422 3.69 9.28 2.97
C ALA A 422 3.85 7.79 2.66
N HIS A 423 2.80 7.00 2.86
CA HIS A 423 2.76 5.56 2.59
C HIS A 423 1.38 5.18 2.00
N TYR A 424 0.81 4.03 2.35
CA TYR A 424 -0.52 3.62 1.85
C TYR A 424 -1.65 4.55 2.27
N PHE A 425 -2.54 4.78 1.30
CA PHE A 425 -3.73 5.59 1.43
C PHE A 425 -4.96 4.90 0.87
N ASP A 426 -6.11 5.29 1.42
CA ASP A 426 -7.43 4.91 0.98
C ASP A 426 -8.27 6.16 0.67
N VAL A 427 -9.23 6.04 -0.24
CA VAL A 427 -9.97 7.17 -0.83
C VAL A 427 -11.48 6.95 -0.72
N ASP A 428 -12.17 7.87 -0.06
CA ASP A 428 -13.64 7.94 -0.02
C ASP A 428 -14.11 9.29 -0.58
N GLY A 429 -14.49 9.29 -1.86
CA GLY A 429 -14.80 10.50 -2.60
C GLY A 429 -13.63 11.47 -2.58
N SER A 430 -13.82 12.67 -2.04
CA SER A 430 -12.74 13.67 -1.92
C SER A 430 -11.88 13.52 -0.67
N ILE A 431 -12.06 12.47 0.13
CA ILE A 431 -11.32 12.29 1.37
C ILE A 431 -10.22 11.23 1.18
N VAL A 432 -8.98 11.59 1.52
CA VAL A 432 -7.84 10.68 1.53
C VAL A 432 -7.45 10.37 2.97
N THR A 433 -7.42 9.09 3.34
CA THR A 433 -7.09 8.57 4.68
C THR A 433 -5.83 7.72 4.58
N TYR A 434 -4.78 8.00 5.36
CA TYR A 434 -3.48 7.38 5.09
C TYR A 434 -2.45 7.51 6.21
N GLY A 435 -1.46 6.61 6.16
CA GLY A 435 -0.35 6.55 7.11
C GLY A 435 0.82 7.46 6.73
N TRP A 436 1.45 8.04 7.76
CA TRP A 436 2.68 8.84 7.63
C TRP A 436 3.77 8.46 8.65
N TYR A 437 3.91 7.17 8.95
CA TYR A 437 4.89 6.69 9.92
C TYR A 437 4.80 7.42 11.27
N GLY A 438 5.90 8.02 11.75
CA GLY A 438 5.96 8.77 12.98
C GLY A 438 5.10 10.03 13.00
N GLN A 439 4.58 10.46 11.85
CA GLN A 439 3.59 11.54 11.76
C GLN A 439 2.15 11.05 11.94
N GLY A 440 1.90 9.75 12.07
CA GLY A 440 0.59 9.18 12.39
C GLY A 440 -0.37 9.15 11.20
N THR A 441 -1.67 8.97 11.47
CA THR A 441 -2.74 8.96 10.47
C THR A 441 -3.15 10.37 10.09
N ARG A 442 -3.18 10.65 8.78
CA ARG A 442 -3.59 11.93 8.20
C ARG A 442 -4.86 11.78 7.36
N ILE A 443 -5.73 12.79 7.40
CA ILE A 443 -6.95 12.85 6.62
C ILE A 443 -6.95 14.16 5.81
N LEU A 444 -6.93 14.05 4.49
CA LEU A 444 -7.02 15.21 3.59
C LEU A 444 -8.40 15.33 2.95
N ASP A 445 -8.77 16.56 2.63
CA ASP A 445 -9.77 16.85 1.60
C ASP A 445 -9.04 17.28 0.31
N ILE A 446 -9.29 16.53 -0.77
CA ILE A 446 -8.75 16.74 -2.12
C ILE A 446 -9.79 17.33 -3.08
N SER A 447 -10.87 17.93 -2.55
CA SER A 447 -11.92 18.56 -3.38
C SER A 447 -11.38 19.61 -4.34
N ASN A 448 -10.36 20.36 -3.91
CA ASN A 448 -9.52 21.14 -4.81
C ASN A 448 -8.20 20.38 -5.01
N PRO A 449 -8.00 19.67 -6.14
CA PRO A 449 -6.79 18.89 -6.36
C PRO A 449 -5.51 19.73 -6.40
N ALA A 450 -5.61 21.03 -6.70
CA ALA A 450 -4.45 21.93 -6.71
C ALA A 450 -4.06 22.42 -5.31
N LYS A 451 -4.93 22.23 -4.32
CA LYS A 451 -4.69 22.62 -2.93
C LYS A 451 -5.34 21.63 -1.96
N PRO A 452 -4.80 20.42 -1.83
CA PRO A 452 -5.21 19.49 -0.78
C PRO A 452 -5.00 20.14 0.59
N ILE A 453 -5.90 19.86 1.55
CA ILE A 453 -5.78 20.38 2.92
C ILE A 453 -5.99 19.28 3.95
N GLN A 454 -5.25 19.33 5.06
CA GLN A 454 -5.51 18.43 6.18
C GLN A 454 -6.76 18.86 6.94
N ILE A 455 -7.72 17.95 7.13
CA ILE A 455 -8.98 18.23 7.85
C ILE A 455 -9.08 17.48 9.18
N ALA A 456 -8.27 16.45 9.38
CA ALA A 456 -8.19 15.69 10.62
C ALA A 456 -6.86 14.94 10.73
N TYR A 457 -6.49 14.56 11.96
CA TYR A 457 -5.31 13.75 12.22
C TYR A 457 -5.42 12.97 13.53
N PHE A 458 -4.65 11.88 13.61
CA PHE A 458 -4.37 11.13 14.83
C PHE A 458 -2.87 10.79 14.88
N ARG A 459 -2.16 11.35 15.86
CA ARG A 459 -0.73 11.15 16.07
C ARG A 459 -0.46 10.85 17.55
N PRO A 460 -0.66 9.60 17.98
CA PRO A 460 -0.41 9.17 19.35
C PRO A 460 1.09 9.09 19.65
N ASP A 461 1.45 9.24 20.91
CA ASP A 461 2.77 8.88 21.41
C ASP A 461 2.93 7.35 21.38
N GLY A 462 4.13 6.89 21.06
CA GLY A 462 4.45 5.48 20.80
C GLY A 462 3.90 4.95 19.46
N GLY A 463 3.43 5.82 18.56
CA GLY A 463 2.90 5.42 17.25
C GLY A 463 3.92 5.50 16.13
N ASN A 464 3.84 4.55 15.19
CA ASN A 464 4.54 4.54 13.92
C ASN A 464 3.63 3.85 12.88
N VAL A 465 2.82 4.67 12.22
CA VAL A 465 1.67 4.22 11.42
C VAL A 465 2.10 3.85 10.01
N TRP A 466 1.87 2.59 9.64
CA TRP A 466 2.11 2.09 8.29
C TRP A 466 1.00 2.50 7.33
N ALA A 467 -0.25 2.22 7.68
CA ALA A 467 -1.37 2.40 6.76
C ALA A 467 -2.67 2.66 7.51
N SER A 468 -3.62 3.31 6.85
CA SER A 468 -4.95 3.60 7.39
C SER A 468 -6.01 3.34 6.32
N TYR A 469 -7.05 2.59 6.69
CA TYR A 469 -8.07 2.11 5.76
C TYR A 469 -9.46 2.46 6.27
N ASN A 470 -10.36 2.88 5.40
CA ASN A 470 -11.76 3.14 5.75
C ASN A 470 -12.57 1.85 5.61
N GLU A 471 -13.39 1.52 6.61
CA GLU A 471 -14.40 0.47 6.47
C GLU A 471 -15.59 0.74 7.38
N GLY A 472 -16.80 0.64 6.83
CA GLY A 472 -18.06 0.77 7.59
C GLY A 472 -18.23 2.09 8.37
N GLY A 473 -17.58 3.18 7.95
CA GLY A 473 -17.58 4.48 8.65
C GLY A 473 -16.59 4.58 9.82
N TYR A 474 -15.67 3.62 9.91
CA TYR A 474 -14.53 3.60 10.81
C TYR A 474 -13.24 3.69 9.99
N ILE A 475 -12.14 4.03 10.67
CA ILE A 475 -10.80 4.01 10.10
C ILE A 475 -9.95 3.04 10.91
N TYR A 476 -9.40 2.03 10.27
CA TYR A 476 -8.52 1.03 10.87
C TYR A 476 -7.08 1.37 10.51
N THR A 477 -6.25 1.60 11.52
CA THR A 477 -4.88 2.09 11.35
C THR A 477 -3.89 1.03 11.80
N ALA A 478 -3.12 0.49 10.85
CA ALA A 478 -2.01 -0.42 11.12
C ALA A 478 -0.81 0.38 11.66
N ASP A 479 -0.44 0.09 12.90
CA ASP A 479 0.67 0.71 13.61
C ASP A 479 1.62 -0.36 14.13
N ALA A 480 2.92 -0.15 13.94
CA ALA A 480 3.89 -1.18 14.27
C ALA A 480 4.08 -1.42 15.78
N ALA A 481 3.80 -0.44 16.64
CA ALA A 481 3.94 -0.62 18.08
C ALA A 481 2.58 -0.78 18.77
N ARG A 482 1.54 -0.10 18.27
CA ARG A 482 0.21 -0.04 18.89
C ARG A 482 -0.75 -1.10 18.36
N GLY A 483 -0.39 -1.79 17.28
CA GLY A 483 -1.25 -2.74 16.59
C GLY A 483 -2.27 -2.04 15.71
N VAL A 484 -3.55 -2.36 15.83
CA VAL A 484 -4.59 -1.69 15.02
C VAL A 484 -5.36 -0.69 15.87
N ASP A 485 -5.19 0.60 15.60
CA ASP A 485 -6.04 1.65 16.17
C ASP A 485 -7.34 1.80 15.36
N ILE A 486 -8.46 1.95 16.05
CA ILE A 486 -9.78 2.06 15.44
C ILE A 486 -10.31 3.46 15.71
N LEU A 487 -10.50 4.22 14.64
CA LEU A 487 -10.81 5.64 14.69
C LEU A 487 -12.17 5.94 14.05
N LYS A 488 -12.73 7.07 14.45
CA LYS A 488 -13.90 7.68 13.78
C LYS A 488 -13.64 9.12 13.44
N LEU A 489 -14.06 9.53 12.25
CA LEU A 489 -14.04 10.93 11.85
C LEU A 489 -15.18 11.69 12.55
N LYS A 490 -14.86 12.81 13.19
CA LYS A 490 -15.85 13.69 13.86
C LYS A 490 -16.41 14.72 12.89
N LYS A 491 -17.59 15.27 13.22
CA LYS A 491 -18.25 16.35 12.45
C LYS A 491 -17.34 17.57 12.19
N GLY A 492 -16.37 17.83 13.06
CA GLY A 492 -15.38 18.90 12.87
C GLY A 492 -14.56 18.76 11.59
N ALA A 493 -14.29 17.55 11.11
CA ALA A 493 -13.58 17.33 9.85
C ALA A 493 -14.37 17.88 8.66
N ARG A 494 -15.68 17.59 8.62
CA ARG A 494 -16.60 18.10 7.60
C ARG A 494 -16.70 19.63 7.64
N ALA A 495 -16.68 20.22 8.84
CA ALA A 495 -16.67 21.69 8.98
C ALA A 495 -15.36 22.30 8.47
N SER A 496 -14.21 21.67 8.74
CA SER A 496 -12.91 22.08 8.20
C SER A 496 -12.86 22.00 6.67
N ALA A 497 -13.33 20.89 6.09
CA ALA A 497 -13.44 20.71 4.64
C ALA A 497 -14.33 21.81 4.01
N ALA A 498 -15.54 21.99 4.52
CA ALA A 498 -16.50 22.98 3.99
C ALA A 498 -16.02 24.43 4.09
N SER A 499 -15.14 24.74 5.04
CA SER A 499 -14.55 26.07 5.22
C SER A 499 -13.16 26.22 4.58
N ALA A 500 -12.67 25.18 3.89
CA ALA A 500 -11.32 25.09 3.36
C ALA A 500 -10.23 25.46 4.41
N LYS A 501 -10.48 25.12 5.67
CA LYS A 501 -9.61 25.46 6.80
C LYS A 501 -8.72 24.28 7.16
N GLU A 502 -7.44 24.43 6.86
CA GLU A 502 -6.43 23.46 7.22
C GLU A 502 -6.29 23.32 8.75
N VAL A 503 -6.19 22.08 9.18
CA VAL A 503 -6.10 21.66 10.58
C VAL A 503 -4.71 21.11 10.81
N ASN A 504 -3.83 21.87 11.47
CA ASN A 504 -2.45 21.46 11.68
C ASN A 504 -2.27 20.67 12.98
N ALA A 505 -1.40 19.65 12.93
CA ALA A 505 -0.97 18.96 14.14
C ALA A 505 0.04 19.84 14.90
N PRO A 506 -0.04 19.92 16.24
CA PRO A 506 0.88 20.71 17.06
C PRO A 506 2.28 20.09 17.06
N LYS A 507 3.26 20.69 17.75
CA LYS A 507 4.59 20.07 17.96
C LYS A 507 4.50 18.67 18.56
N MET A 508 5.30 17.75 18.03
CA MET A 508 5.44 16.39 18.56
C MET A 508 5.96 16.42 20.01
N SER A 509 5.44 15.52 20.86
CA SER A 509 5.88 15.42 22.26
C SER A 509 7.35 14.96 22.34
N LYS A 510 8.02 15.26 23.45
CA LYS A 510 9.38 14.74 23.69
C LYS A 510 9.40 13.21 23.73
N ALA A 511 8.38 12.58 24.32
CA ALA A 511 8.28 11.13 24.41
C ALA A 511 8.19 10.48 23.03
N GLN A 512 7.38 11.05 22.13
CA GLN A 512 7.28 10.55 20.75
C GLN A 512 8.57 10.75 19.95
N VAL A 513 9.24 11.90 20.10
CA VAL A 513 10.54 12.13 19.46
C VAL A 513 11.59 11.11 19.94
N ASP A 514 11.65 10.85 21.25
CA ASP A 514 12.60 9.90 21.83
C ASP A 514 12.27 8.45 21.40
N TYR A 515 10.99 8.11 21.30
CA TYR A 515 10.51 6.85 20.76
C TYR A 515 10.94 6.64 19.30
N LEU A 516 10.65 7.58 18.39
CA LEU A 516 10.98 7.44 16.97
C LEU A 516 12.49 7.37 16.72
N LYS A 517 13.30 8.11 17.48
CA LYS A 517 14.77 7.96 17.44
C LYS A 517 15.23 6.56 17.85
N ASN A 518 14.56 5.95 18.83
CA ASN A 518 14.86 4.58 19.24
C ASN A 518 14.48 3.59 18.14
N VAL A 519 13.30 3.75 17.52
CA VAL A 519 12.87 2.95 16.36
C VAL A 519 13.91 3.02 15.24
N ALA A 520 14.27 4.24 14.80
CA ALA A 520 15.24 4.44 13.71
C ALA A 520 16.67 3.96 14.03
N ALA A 521 17.03 3.85 15.32
CA ALA A 521 18.36 3.41 15.74
C ALA A 521 18.46 1.91 16.02
N LYS A 522 17.35 1.26 16.39
CA LYS A 522 17.38 -0.11 16.96
C LYS A 522 16.38 -1.07 16.36
N GLN A 523 15.34 -0.58 15.70
CA GLN A 523 14.31 -1.42 15.14
C GLN A 523 14.42 -1.42 13.62
N TRP A 524 14.41 -0.25 12.99
CA TRP A 524 14.38 -0.13 11.54
C TRP A 524 15.41 0.86 11.01
N VAL A 525 16.03 0.52 9.90
CA VAL A 525 16.96 1.41 9.16
C VAL A 525 16.55 1.47 7.70
N ALA A 526 16.81 2.59 7.05
CA ALA A 526 16.63 2.72 5.61
C ALA A 526 17.47 1.65 4.88
N ASP A 527 16.86 0.93 3.93
CA ASP A 527 17.51 -0.14 3.18
C ASP A 527 18.52 0.47 2.18
N PRO A 528 19.84 0.33 2.41
CA PRO A 528 20.83 0.89 1.52
C PRO A 528 20.78 0.25 0.12
N SER A 529 20.30 -1.01 0.01
CA SER A 529 20.13 -1.68 -1.26
C SER A 529 18.99 -1.12 -2.09
N THR A 530 18.15 -0.26 -1.53
CA THR A 530 17.10 0.47 -2.25
C THR A 530 17.38 1.98 -2.34
N GLY A 531 18.54 2.46 -1.88
CA GLY A 531 18.76 3.90 -1.74
C GLY A 531 17.89 4.54 -0.66
N GLY A 532 17.43 3.76 0.32
CA GLY A 532 16.59 4.23 1.43
C GLY A 532 15.10 4.41 1.11
N LEU A 533 14.61 3.74 0.07
CA LEU A 533 13.19 3.74 -0.30
C LEU A 533 12.35 2.87 0.65
N CYS A 534 12.87 1.71 1.06
CA CYS A 534 12.20 0.84 2.04
C CYS A 534 12.94 0.84 3.38
N LEU A 535 12.27 0.35 4.43
CA LEU A 535 12.89 0.05 5.73
C LEU A 535 13.34 -1.41 5.82
N LEU A 536 14.35 -1.67 6.65
CA LEU A 536 14.82 -2.99 7.05
C LEU A 536 14.74 -3.15 8.56
N PRO A 537 14.41 -4.34 9.08
CA PRO A 537 14.64 -4.63 10.48
C PRO A 537 16.14 -4.67 10.77
N VAL A 538 16.56 -4.08 11.88
CA VAL A 538 17.94 -4.15 12.38
C VAL A 538 18.17 -5.56 12.94
N PHE A 539 19.25 -6.22 12.48
CA PHE A 539 19.65 -7.59 12.85
C PHE A 539 20.68 -7.65 13.95
#